data_AF-A0AAP0M8A1-F1
#
_entry.id   AF-A0AAP0M8A1-F1
#
_cell.length_a   1.000
_cell.length_b   1.000
_cell.length_c   1.000
_cell.angle_alpha   90.00
_cell.angle_beta   90.00
_cell.angle_gamma   90.00
#
_symmetry.space_group_name_H-M   'P 1'
#
loop_
_entity.id
_entity.type
_entity.pdbx_description
1 polymer ?
#
loop_
_entity_poly.entity_id
_entity_poly.type
_entity_poly.pdbx_seq_one_letter_code
_entity_poly.pdbx_strand_id
1 'polypeptide(L)'
;MAASSSSSSCIYEVFLSFRGEDTRKSFTCHLYENLYERKNIKTFIDDEELRRGDEISPALLNAIQGSKISVVIFSKDYASSKWCLNELVKILECKNTNGQIIIPVFYRVSPSDVRHQTGVFGDGFYKLEQQFKEKPVMVQKWRVALTETTYLAGHESTKFRHDAELVNKIVDDVLTKLEKITVSTDSSNGLVGLNSRIEQIKPFLCMDLWDTVQIVGIWGMGGIGKTTLAEAIFDQFSGEFDGSRIVVTTRDKGVLENFEVEEEKIYGVNGLEFDEAFKHFCNFAFKEKHCPEDFKRDSRRVVEYAHGNPLVLKVLGSSLKRKSHWGNISGKITRLYLDQSAIEEVPSSIECLTDLEVLDLRGCKRLKRISTRFCKLRSLVDLFLHGCLNLESFPEILEKMEHLKRIYLGHTTITELPSSFENLPGLEVLFVDDCSKLDKLPDNIGNFESLYHISAAGSAIRQLPSSVADSNALGILEVSNCKGSQSTRQPKFTSSGKSNGIEKPLNSSFSKAQTLQHQ
;
A
#
# COMPACT_ATOMS: atom_id res chain seq x y z
N MET A 1 9.53 6.43 -29.69
CA MET A 1 10.11 5.36 -28.87
C MET A 1 9.96 5.76 -27.42
N ALA A 2 9.07 5.09 -26.69
CA ALA A 2 8.84 5.35 -25.28
C ALA A 2 9.94 4.65 -24.47
N ALA A 3 10.73 5.42 -23.73
CA ALA A 3 11.63 4.87 -22.73
C ALA A 3 10.79 4.47 -21.51
N SER A 4 10.66 3.16 -21.31
CA SER A 4 10.09 2.58 -20.09
C SER A 4 10.97 2.94 -18.90
N SER A 5 10.49 3.78 -18.00
CA SER A 5 11.05 3.92 -16.67
C SER A 5 10.76 2.65 -15.88
N SER A 6 11.66 1.67 -15.98
CA SER A 6 11.66 0.53 -15.07
C SER A 6 11.94 1.07 -13.66
N SER A 7 10.94 1.07 -12.79
CA SER A 7 11.16 1.13 -11.35
C SER A 7 11.98 -0.09 -10.96
N SER A 8 13.30 0.04 -10.92
CA SER A 8 14.20 -1.02 -10.49
C SER A 8 13.91 -1.29 -9.02
N SER A 9 13.20 -2.39 -8.75
CA SER A 9 13.06 -2.93 -7.40
C SER A 9 14.47 -3.16 -6.85
N CYS A 10 14.85 -2.37 -5.85
CA CYS A 10 16.12 -2.45 -5.13
C CYS A 10 16.20 -3.84 -4.46
N ILE A 11 17.00 -4.75 -5.04
CA ILE A 11 17.11 -6.15 -4.58
C ILE A 11 17.99 -6.22 -3.31
N TYR A 12 18.99 -5.34 -3.22
CA TYR A 12 19.94 -5.27 -2.12
C TYR A 12 20.05 -3.84 -1.60
N GLU A 13 20.29 -3.67 -0.32
CA GLU A 13 20.49 -2.37 0.34
C GLU A 13 21.99 -2.02 0.44
N VAL A 14 22.81 -3.04 0.69
CA VAL A 14 24.26 -2.91 0.85
C VAL A 14 25.01 -3.83 -0.11
N PHE A 15 26.05 -3.29 -0.76
CA PHE A 15 27.02 -4.05 -1.55
C PHE A 15 28.38 -4.08 -0.85
N LEU A 16 28.96 -5.26 -0.65
CA LEU A 16 30.31 -5.42 -0.09
C LEU A 16 31.33 -5.70 -1.20
N SER A 17 32.27 -4.77 -1.43
CA SER A 17 33.42 -4.96 -2.31
C SER A 17 34.68 -5.19 -1.47
N PHE A 18 35.39 -6.30 -1.72
CA PHE A 18 36.53 -6.72 -0.91
C PHE A 18 37.40 -7.71 -1.67
N ARG A 19 38.64 -7.91 -1.21
CA ARG A 19 39.50 -8.97 -1.71
C ARG A 19 39.22 -10.27 -0.95
N GLY A 20 38.68 -11.27 -1.65
CA GLY A 20 38.30 -12.55 -1.04
C GLY A 20 39.44 -13.24 -0.29
N GLU A 21 40.63 -13.26 -0.88
CA GLU A 21 41.82 -13.89 -0.29
C GLU A 21 42.26 -13.25 1.04
N ASP A 22 41.98 -11.96 1.24
CA ASP A 22 42.49 -11.22 2.41
C ASP A 22 41.52 -11.28 3.59
N THR A 23 40.22 -11.10 3.35
CA THR A 23 39.28 -10.79 4.43
C THR A 23 38.04 -11.68 4.47
N ARG A 24 37.82 -12.57 3.49
CA ARG A 24 36.57 -13.38 3.39
C ARG A 24 36.27 -14.17 4.65
N LYS A 25 37.23 -14.96 5.13
CA LYS A 25 37.07 -15.89 6.26
C LYS A 25 37.35 -15.25 7.63
N SER A 26 37.54 -13.93 7.67
CA SER A 26 37.91 -13.19 8.86
C SER A 26 37.01 -11.97 9.03
N PHE A 27 37.45 -10.80 8.60
CA PHE A 27 36.75 -9.55 8.83
C PHE A 27 35.43 -9.46 8.06
N THR A 28 35.41 -9.85 6.78
CA THR A 28 34.24 -9.66 5.91
C THR A 28 33.09 -10.60 6.28
N CYS A 29 33.34 -11.85 6.69
CA CYS A 29 32.27 -12.74 7.12
C CYS A 29 31.57 -12.22 8.38
N HIS A 30 32.32 -11.74 9.37
CA HIS A 30 31.72 -11.16 10.57
C HIS A 30 30.94 -9.87 10.28
N LEU A 31 31.44 -9.01 9.37
CA LEU A 31 30.68 -7.84 8.93
C LEU A 31 29.37 -8.24 8.24
N TYR A 32 29.43 -9.24 7.36
CA TYR A 32 28.26 -9.76 6.66
C TYR A 32 27.23 -10.36 7.62
N GLU A 33 27.65 -11.21 8.56
CA GLU A 33 26.78 -11.80 9.61
C GLU A 33 26.07 -10.72 10.43
N ASN A 34 26.79 -9.66 10.83
CA ASN A 34 26.17 -8.58 11.61
C ASN A 34 25.19 -7.74 10.78
N LEU A 35 25.48 -7.48 9.50
CA LEU A 35 24.57 -6.73 8.63
C LEU A 35 23.32 -7.55 8.25
N TYR A 36 23.52 -8.80 7.82
CA TYR A 36 22.46 -9.65 7.28
C TYR A 36 21.69 -10.38 8.39
N GLU A 37 22.36 -11.14 9.26
CA GLU A 37 21.68 -12.02 10.21
C GLU A 37 21.15 -11.25 11.44
N ARG A 38 21.89 -10.26 11.93
CA ARG A 38 21.52 -9.54 13.16
C ARG A 38 20.69 -8.28 12.92
N LYS A 39 20.92 -7.58 11.81
CA LYS A 39 20.24 -6.32 11.49
C LYS A 39 19.27 -6.44 10.30
N ASN A 40 19.15 -7.63 9.70
CA ASN A 40 18.24 -7.91 8.59
C ASN A 40 18.40 -6.96 7.39
N ILE A 41 19.62 -6.46 7.16
CA ILE A 41 19.92 -5.57 6.04
C ILE A 41 20.25 -6.44 4.83
N LYS A 42 19.53 -6.24 3.72
CA LYS A 42 19.74 -7.03 2.50
C LYS A 42 21.13 -6.72 1.92
N THR A 43 22.09 -7.60 2.19
CA THR A 43 23.50 -7.38 1.86
C THR A 43 23.93 -8.36 0.77
N PHE A 44 24.50 -7.83 -0.31
CA PHE A 44 25.17 -8.63 -1.33
C PHE A 44 26.66 -8.74 -1.02
N ILE A 45 27.18 -9.96 -1.02
CA ILE A 45 28.61 -10.26 -0.88
C ILE A 45 29.16 -10.74 -2.22
N ASP A 46 30.22 -10.11 -2.72
CA ASP A 46 30.83 -10.61 -3.96
C ASP A 46 31.64 -11.90 -3.71
N ASP A 47 31.13 -13.01 -4.24
CA ASP A 47 31.83 -14.29 -4.22
C ASP A 47 32.74 -14.45 -5.45
N GLU A 48 33.96 -13.92 -5.33
CA GLU A 48 35.02 -14.11 -6.34
C GLU A 48 35.41 -15.59 -6.56
N GLU A 49 35.12 -16.54 -5.66
CA GLU A 49 35.53 -17.96 -5.82
C GLU A 49 34.71 -18.72 -6.88
N LEU A 50 33.53 -18.21 -7.26
CA LEU A 50 32.58 -18.92 -8.12
C LEU A 50 32.59 -18.47 -9.60
N ARG A 51 33.49 -17.57 -10.02
CA ARG A 51 33.39 -16.90 -11.33
C ARG A 51 34.56 -17.19 -12.27
N ARG A 52 34.23 -17.58 -13.51
CA ARG A 52 35.17 -17.76 -14.64
C ARG A 52 34.92 -16.67 -15.68
N GLY A 53 35.88 -15.79 -15.93
CA GLY A 53 35.82 -14.79 -17.02
C GLY A 53 36.43 -13.42 -16.67
N ASP A 54 36.62 -12.59 -17.69
CA ASP A 54 37.28 -11.27 -17.62
C ASP A 54 36.32 -10.07 -17.43
N GLU A 55 35.01 -10.31 -17.47
CA GLU A 55 33.94 -9.30 -17.47
C GLU A 55 33.02 -9.43 -16.25
N ILE A 56 32.61 -8.29 -15.69
CA ILE A 56 31.64 -8.23 -14.58
C ILE A 56 30.33 -8.89 -15.02
N SER A 57 29.88 -9.91 -14.28
CA SER A 57 28.61 -10.58 -14.60
C SER A 57 27.44 -9.59 -14.54
N PRO A 58 26.42 -9.72 -15.42
CA PRO A 58 25.23 -8.86 -15.36
C PRO A 58 24.53 -8.87 -13.99
N ALA A 59 24.59 -10.01 -13.27
CA ALA A 59 24.08 -10.13 -11.91
C ALA A 59 24.84 -9.24 -10.92
N LEU A 60 26.17 -9.17 -11.03
CA LEU A 60 27.00 -8.31 -10.20
C LEU A 60 26.79 -6.83 -10.52
N LEU A 61 26.71 -6.46 -11.81
CA LEU A 61 26.39 -5.09 -12.22
C LEU A 61 25.05 -4.63 -11.64
N ASN A 62 24.03 -5.49 -11.70
CA ASN A 62 22.72 -5.21 -11.12
C ASN A 62 22.77 -5.10 -9.59
N ALA A 63 23.61 -5.89 -8.91
CA ALA A 63 23.79 -5.80 -7.47
C ALA A 63 24.45 -4.47 -7.05
N ILE A 64 25.51 -4.06 -7.77
CA ILE A 64 26.17 -2.77 -7.54
C ILE A 64 25.20 -1.62 -7.81
N GLN A 65 24.56 -1.59 -8.97
CA GLN A 65 23.63 -0.51 -9.36
C GLN A 65 22.37 -0.47 -8.49
N GLY A 66 21.92 -1.63 -8.02
CA GLY A 66 20.72 -1.78 -7.22
C GLY A 66 20.93 -1.48 -5.73
N SER A 67 22.17 -1.36 -5.25
CA SER A 67 22.45 -1.12 -3.83
C SER A 67 22.41 0.37 -3.47
N LYS A 68 21.93 0.71 -2.27
CA LYS A 68 21.91 2.10 -1.78
C LYS A 68 23.27 2.52 -1.22
N ILE A 69 23.96 1.59 -0.58
CA ILE A 69 25.26 1.78 0.04
C ILE A 69 26.24 0.73 -0.50
N SER A 70 27.46 1.15 -0.81
CA SER A 70 28.59 0.27 -1.14
C SER A 70 29.67 0.41 -0.08
N VAL A 71 29.99 -0.67 0.62
CA VAL A 71 31.11 -0.73 1.57
C VAL A 71 32.31 -1.31 0.84
N VAL A 72 33.39 -0.53 0.73
CA VAL A 72 34.61 -0.91 0.02
C VAL A 72 35.71 -1.19 1.02
N ILE A 73 36.13 -2.45 1.13
CA ILE A 73 37.14 -2.89 2.10
C ILE A 73 38.49 -2.98 1.40
N PHE A 74 39.28 -1.91 1.53
CA PHE A 74 40.67 -1.89 1.07
C PHE A 74 41.52 -2.74 2.01
N SER A 75 42.10 -3.79 1.46
CA SER A 75 43.06 -4.68 2.10
C SER A 75 44.38 -4.67 1.34
N LYS A 76 45.39 -5.37 1.85
CA LYS A 76 46.75 -5.37 1.32
C LYS A 76 46.81 -5.70 -0.18
N ASP A 77 46.07 -6.71 -0.62
CA ASP A 77 46.13 -7.23 -1.99
C ASP A 77 44.89 -6.87 -2.83
N TYR A 78 44.07 -5.92 -2.36
CA TYR A 78 42.89 -5.42 -3.09
C TYR A 78 43.26 -4.90 -4.48
N ALA A 79 44.31 -4.08 -4.58
CA ALA A 79 44.75 -3.48 -5.85
C ALA A 79 45.49 -4.45 -6.78
N SER A 80 45.78 -5.66 -6.32
CA SER A 80 46.32 -6.75 -7.15
C SER A 80 45.23 -7.41 -8.00
N SER A 81 43.94 -7.20 -7.65
CA SER A 81 42.79 -7.78 -8.36
C SER A 81 42.22 -6.80 -9.39
N LYS A 82 42.30 -7.17 -10.67
CA LYS A 82 41.56 -6.50 -11.76
C LYS A 82 40.07 -6.38 -11.45
N TRP A 83 39.50 -7.38 -10.79
CA TRP A 83 38.08 -7.45 -10.48
C TRP A 83 37.69 -6.40 -9.44
N CYS A 84 38.35 -6.39 -8.28
CA CYS A 84 38.12 -5.40 -7.22
C CYS A 84 38.25 -3.95 -7.74
N LEU A 85 39.17 -3.69 -8.68
CA LEU A 85 39.34 -2.37 -9.28
C LEU A 85 38.23 -2.01 -10.29
N ASN A 86 37.75 -2.98 -11.07
CA ASN A 86 36.61 -2.78 -11.96
C ASN A 86 35.31 -2.55 -11.19
N GLU A 87 35.10 -3.28 -10.09
CA GLU A 87 34.00 -3.03 -9.17
C GLU A 87 34.08 -1.63 -8.59
N LEU A 88 35.26 -1.20 -8.12
CA LEU A 88 35.45 0.13 -7.55
C LEU A 88 35.12 1.25 -8.55
N VAL A 89 35.59 1.11 -9.80
CA VAL A 89 35.24 2.05 -10.88
C VAL A 89 33.72 2.10 -11.05
N LYS A 90 33.04 0.94 -11.02
CA LYS A 90 31.59 0.89 -11.20
C LYS A 90 30.82 1.49 -10.02
N ILE A 91 31.26 1.22 -8.80
CA ILE A 91 30.69 1.81 -7.58
C ILE A 91 30.82 3.33 -7.63
N LEU A 92 31.97 3.84 -8.07
CA LEU A 92 32.20 5.28 -8.19
C LEU A 92 31.33 5.92 -9.29
N GLU A 93 31.14 5.24 -10.42
CA GLU A 93 30.15 5.65 -11.43
C GLU A 93 28.73 5.71 -10.83
N CYS A 94 28.34 4.72 -10.02
CA CYS A 94 27.03 4.65 -9.36
C CYS A 94 26.82 5.77 -8.33
N LYS A 95 27.87 6.16 -7.60
CA LYS A 95 27.84 7.34 -6.75
C LYS A 95 27.49 8.61 -7.54
N ASN A 96 28.13 8.80 -8.69
CA ASN A 96 27.94 10.00 -9.51
C ASN A 96 26.61 10.02 -10.27
N THR A 97 26.10 8.86 -10.68
CA THR A 97 24.88 8.73 -11.50
C THR A 97 23.61 8.61 -10.67
N ASN A 98 23.64 7.81 -9.59
CA ASN A 98 22.45 7.43 -8.84
C ASN A 98 22.52 7.86 -7.36
N GLY A 99 23.56 8.60 -6.95
CA GLY A 99 23.72 9.08 -5.57
C GLY A 99 24.06 7.98 -4.56
N GLN A 100 24.57 6.83 -5.02
CA GLN A 100 24.97 5.73 -4.14
C GLN A 100 26.01 6.19 -3.10
N ILE A 101 25.80 5.85 -1.83
CA ILE A 101 26.73 6.20 -0.76
C ILE A 101 27.87 5.18 -0.73
N ILE A 102 29.11 5.66 -0.65
CA ILE A 102 30.30 4.80 -0.52
C ILE A 102 30.87 4.95 0.89
N ILE A 103 31.16 3.82 1.54
CA ILE A 103 31.84 3.76 2.84
C ILE A 103 33.18 3.03 2.66
N PRO A 104 34.31 3.75 2.57
CA PRO A 104 35.61 3.10 2.52
C PRO A 104 36.04 2.58 3.89
N VAL A 105 36.58 1.37 3.91
CA VAL A 105 37.17 0.72 5.09
C VAL A 105 38.61 0.37 4.75
N PHE A 106 39.56 0.96 5.47
CA PHE A 106 40.99 0.71 5.30
C PHE A 106 41.43 -0.35 6.31
N TYR A 107 41.39 -1.62 5.88
CA TYR A 107 41.68 -2.77 6.73
C TYR A 107 43.16 -3.15 6.64
N ARG A 108 43.92 -2.81 7.70
CA ARG A 108 45.37 -3.02 7.81
C ARG A 108 46.19 -2.39 6.67
N VAL A 109 45.65 -1.35 6.05
CA VAL A 109 46.30 -0.51 5.04
C VAL A 109 46.10 0.95 5.39
N SER A 110 47.04 1.82 5.03
CA SER A 110 46.91 3.27 5.25
C SER A 110 46.10 3.92 4.12
N PRO A 111 45.19 4.88 4.40
CA PRO A 111 44.54 5.67 3.37
C PRO A 111 45.53 6.40 2.44
N SER A 112 46.71 6.78 2.96
CA SER A 112 47.76 7.42 2.15
C SER A 112 48.34 6.45 1.11
N ASP A 113 48.54 5.19 1.48
CA ASP A 113 49.06 4.17 0.57
C ASP A 113 48.06 3.84 -0.55
N VAL A 114 46.77 3.80 -0.21
CA VAL A 114 45.70 3.65 -1.22
C VAL A 114 45.63 4.87 -2.13
N ARG A 115 45.74 6.09 -1.57
CA ARG A 115 45.62 7.36 -2.30
C ARG A 115 46.73 7.58 -3.31
N HIS A 116 47.97 7.26 -2.93
CA HIS A 116 49.15 7.46 -3.76
C HIS A 116 49.61 6.17 -4.47
N GLN A 117 48.93 5.05 -4.22
CA GLN A 117 49.31 3.72 -4.69
C GLN A 117 50.78 3.40 -4.34
N THR A 118 51.13 3.58 -3.07
CA THR A 118 52.47 3.36 -2.51
C THR A 118 52.50 2.21 -1.50
N GLY A 119 53.70 1.84 -1.05
CA GLY A 119 53.89 0.78 -0.08
C GLY A 119 53.42 -0.58 -0.61
N VAL A 120 53.06 -1.47 0.31
CA VAL A 120 52.67 -2.85 -0.03
C VAL A 120 51.42 -2.91 -0.93
N PHE A 121 50.49 -1.97 -0.73
CA PHE A 121 49.31 -1.83 -1.59
C PHE A 121 49.70 -1.40 -3.01
N GLY A 122 50.62 -0.45 -3.12
CA GLY A 122 51.19 0.02 -4.37
C GLY A 122 51.95 -1.04 -5.15
N ASP A 123 52.70 -1.92 -4.47
CA ASP A 123 53.41 -3.04 -5.10
C ASP A 123 52.46 -4.00 -5.81
N GLY A 124 51.29 -4.26 -5.20
CA GLY A 124 50.20 -5.04 -5.80
C GLY A 124 49.65 -4.37 -7.06
N PHE A 125 49.33 -3.07 -6.96
CA PHE A 125 48.85 -2.29 -8.09
C PHE A 125 49.86 -2.19 -9.23
N TYR A 126 51.15 -2.00 -8.92
CA TYR A 126 52.23 -1.91 -9.90
C TYR A 126 52.34 -3.18 -10.74
N LYS A 127 52.29 -4.36 -10.10
CA LYS A 127 52.30 -5.65 -10.81
C LYS A 127 51.16 -5.76 -11.80
N LEU A 128 49.96 -5.35 -11.39
CA LEU A 128 48.78 -5.36 -12.27
C LEU A 128 48.92 -4.32 -13.40
N GLU A 129 49.41 -3.13 -13.11
CA GLU A 129 49.70 -2.10 -14.13
C GLU A 129 50.69 -2.62 -15.19
N GLN A 130 51.72 -3.38 -14.79
CA GLN A 130 52.64 -3.98 -15.75
C GLN A 130 51.95 -4.97 -16.70
N GLN A 131 50.95 -5.72 -16.22
CA GLN A 131 50.18 -6.66 -17.03
C GLN A 131 49.22 -5.96 -18.01
N PHE A 132 48.76 -4.75 -17.68
CA PHE A 132 47.78 -3.98 -18.46
C PHE A 132 48.38 -2.73 -19.12
N LYS A 133 49.70 -2.69 -19.35
CA LYS A 133 50.41 -1.58 -20.02
C LYS A 133 49.78 -1.15 -21.34
N GLU A 134 49.27 -2.10 -22.11
CA GLU A 134 48.64 -1.85 -23.41
C GLU A 134 47.25 -1.20 -23.30
N LYS A 135 46.70 -1.07 -22.10
CA LYS A 135 45.39 -0.46 -21.81
C LYS A 135 45.52 0.73 -20.85
N PRO A 136 46.26 1.79 -21.20
CA PRO A 136 46.57 2.90 -20.29
C PRO A 136 45.33 3.64 -19.78
N VAL A 137 44.27 3.74 -20.60
CA VAL A 137 43.00 4.36 -20.22
C VAL A 137 42.33 3.60 -19.06
N MET A 138 42.42 2.27 -19.05
CA MET A 138 41.82 1.44 -18.00
C MET A 138 42.57 1.60 -16.68
N VAL A 139 43.91 1.55 -16.73
CA VAL A 139 44.77 1.78 -15.55
C VAL A 139 44.53 3.17 -14.97
N GLN A 140 44.39 4.19 -15.82
CA GLN A 140 44.11 5.55 -15.36
C GLN A 140 42.76 5.64 -14.62
N LYS A 141 41.72 4.95 -15.10
CA LYS A 141 40.42 4.87 -14.40
C LYS A 141 40.57 4.24 -13.02
N TRP A 142 41.36 3.17 -12.90
CA TRP A 142 41.62 2.54 -11.60
C TRP A 142 42.35 3.48 -10.64
N ARG A 143 43.39 4.19 -11.10
CA ARG A 143 44.11 5.18 -10.29
C ARG A 143 43.17 6.26 -9.76
N VAL A 144 42.36 6.84 -10.65
CA VAL A 144 41.35 7.85 -10.27
C VAL A 144 40.38 7.28 -9.24
N ALA A 145 39.87 6.07 -9.44
CA ALA A 145 38.89 5.49 -8.55
C ALA A 145 39.44 5.21 -7.14
N LEU A 146 40.68 4.70 -7.05
CA LEU A 146 41.40 4.52 -5.78
C LEU A 146 41.58 5.85 -5.06
N THR A 147 42.11 6.86 -5.77
CA THR A 147 42.38 8.17 -5.20
C THR A 147 41.10 8.88 -4.76
N GLU A 148 40.05 8.93 -5.59
CA GLU A 148 38.78 9.59 -5.27
C GLU A 148 38.08 8.99 -4.04
N THR A 149 38.11 7.66 -3.93
CA THR A 149 37.47 6.96 -2.81
C THR A 149 38.13 7.31 -1.47
N THR A 150 39.44 7.61 -1.47
CA THR A 150 40.16 8.03 -0.24
C THR A 150 39.82 9.42 0.28
N TYR A 151 39.08 10.25 -0.48
CA TYR A 151 38.58 11.53 0.01
C TYR A 151 37.23 11.42 0.72
N LEU A 152 36.61 10.23 0.71
CA LEU A 152 35.34 9.97 1.38
C LEU A 152 35.58 9.61 2.85
N ALA A 153 34.62 9.99 3.70
CA ALA A 153 34.64 9.64 5.11
C ALA A 153 34.48 8.11 5.28
N GLY A 154 35.44 7.49 5.97
CA GLY A 154 35.49 6.05 6.15
C GLY A 154 36.15 5.64 7.47
N HIS A 155 36.46 4.35 7.58
CA HIS A 155 36.97 3.74 8.82
C HIS A 155 38.36 3.15 8.60
N GLU A 156 39.28 3.38 9.54
CA GLU A 156 40.64 2.80 9.50
C GLU A 156 40.77 1.77 10.62
N SER A 157 41.17 0.54 10.28
CA SER A 157 41.19 -0.54 11.27
C SER A 157 42.20 -0.32 12.39
N THR A 158 43.27 0.43 12.14
CA THR A 158 44.32 0.77 13.12
C THR A 158 43.82 1.64 14.27
N LYS A 159 42.65 2.28 14.12
CA LYS A 159 42.02 3.11 15.16
C LYS A 159 41.22 2.30 16.18
N PHE A 160 41.06 0.99 15.97
CA PHE A 160 40.26 0.12 16.81
C PHE A 160 41.13 -0.95 17.46
N ARG A 161 40.78 -1.36 18.69
CA ARG A 161 41.55 -2.37 19.41
C ARG A 161 41.25 -3.78 18.90
N HIS A 162 40.00 -4.02 18.52
CA HIS A 162 39.52 -5.32 18.04
C HIS A 162 38.66 -5.16 16.78
N ASP A 163 38.72 -6.14 15.89
CA ASP A 163 37.92 -6.15 14.65
C ASP A 163 36.41 -6.07 14.94
N ALA A 164 35.94 -6.63 16.06
CA ALA A 164 34.54 -6.54 16.48
C ALA A 164 34.06 -5.10 16.73
N GLU A 165 34.91 -4.24 17.30
CA GLU A 165 34.58 -2.82 17.53
C GLU A 165 34.45 -2.07 16.20
N LEU A 166 35.35 -2.37 15.25
CA LEU A 166 35.29 -1.83 13.90
C LEU A 166 34.03 -2.31 13.16
N VAL A 167 33.71 -3.60 13.24
CA VAL A 167 32.49 -4.17 12.64
C VAL A 167 31.24 -3.45 13.16
N ASN A 168 31.09 -3.33 14.48
CA ASN A 168 29.96 -2.63 15.08
C ASN A 168 29.88 -1.18 14.60
N LYS A 169 31.03 -0.48 14.54
CA LYS A 169 31.07 0.91 14.08
C LYS A 169 30.65 1.07 12.61
N ILE A 170 31.02 0.12 11.75
CA ILE A 170 30.61 0.11 10.35
C ILE A 170 29.11 -0.17 10.24
N VAL A 171 28.59 -1.15 11.00
CA VAL A 171 27.16 -1.49 11.02
C VAL A 171 26.33 -0.26 11.45
N ASP A 172 26.73 0.43 12.51
CA ASP A 172 26.06 1.66 12.97
C ASP A 172 26.10 2.78 11.93
N ASP A 173 27.23 2.96 11.23
CA ASP A 173 27.37 3.96 10.16
C ASP A 173 26.49 3.61 8.95
N VAL A 174 26.42 2.33 8.58
CA VAL A 174 25.50 1.83 7.54
C VAL A 174 24.05 2.10 7.93
N LEU A 175 23.63 1.74 9.15
CA LEU A 175 22.28 1.98 9.66
C LEU A 175 21.93 3.46 9.64
N THR A 176 22.79 4.31 10.20
CA THR A 176 22.58 5.77 10.24
C THR A 176 22.45 6.36 8.83
N LYS A 177 23.22 5.85 7.86
CA LYS A 177 23.15 6.30 6.46
C LYS A 177 21.91 5.77 5.76
N LEU A 178 21.49 4.53 6.01
CA LEU A 178 20.23 3.97 5.51
C LEU A 178 19.03 4.73 6.06
N GLU A 179 19.03 5.07 7.35
CA GLU A 179 18.00 5.90 8.00
C GLU A 179 17.91 7.29 7.38
N LYS A 180 19.05 7.94 7.11
CA LYS A 180 19.05 9.24 6.42
C LYS A 180 18.51 9.11 4.99
N ILE A 181 18.85 8.01 4.29
CA ILE A 181 18.27 7.73 2.98
C ILE A 181 16.77 7.53 3.11
N THR A 182 16.27 6.69 4.03
CA THR A 182 14.83 6.48 4.22
C THR A 182 14.10 7.76 4.60
N VAL A 183 14.62 8.57 5.52
CA VAL A 183 14.04 9.87 5.91
C VAL A 183 14.05 10.88 4.75
N SER A 184 15.07 10.89 3.89
CA SER A 184 15.09 11.74 2.69
C SER A 184 14.21 11.21 1.55
N THR A 185 14.00 9.89 1.52
CA THR A 185 13.12 9.17 0.59
C THR A 185 11.76 8.80 1.19
N ASP A 186 11.35 9.46 2.29
CA ASP A 186 10.02 9.35 2.91
C ASP A 186 8.95 10.01 2.01
N SER A 187 9.01 9.72 0.72
CA SER A 187 7.96 9.03 -0.01
C SER A 187 7.67 7.60 0.50
N SER A 188 7.62 7.37 1.81
CA SER A 188 6.98 6.19 2.39
C SER A 188 5.48 6.31 2.13
N ASN A 189 5.06 5.73 1.01
CA ASN A 189 3.71 5.23 0.72
C ASN A 189 2.55 5.89 1.48
N GLY A 190 2.36 7.20 1.33
CA GLY A 190 1.15 7.90 1.75
C GLY A 190 0.82 7.86 3.25
N LEU A 191 1.70 7.40 4.15
CA LEU A 191 1.42 7.37 5.59
C LEU A 191 1.93 8.63 6.29
N VAL A 192 1.21 9.73 6.06
CA VAL A 192 1.47 11.03 6.70
C VAL A 192 1.09 10.97 8.18
N GLY A 193 1.93 11.51 9.06
CA GLY A 193 1.62 11.66 10.50
C GLY A 193 1.81 10.39 11.35
N LEU A 194 2.46 9.35 10.82
CA LEU A 194 2.68 8.10 11.55
C LEU A 194 3.79 8.23 12.61
N ASN A 195 4.91 8.85 12.27
CA ASN A 195 6.07 8.98 13.16
C ASN A 195 5.75 9.77 14.44
N SER A 196 4.95 10.83 14.33
CA SER A 196 4.53 11.62 15.50
C SER A 196 3.67 10.79 16.47
N ARG A 197 2.83 9.90 15.95
CA ARG A 197 2.01 8.98 16.76
C ARG A 197 2.83 7.86 17.39
N ILE A 198 3.85 7.37 16.69
CA ILE A 198 4.76 6.37 17.24
C ILE A 198 5.56 6.96 18.41
N GLU A 199 6.06 8.20 18.29
CA GLU A 199 6.75 8.84 19.42
C GLU A 199 5.83 9.08 20.63
N GLN A 200 4.53 9.31 20.40
CA GLN A 200 3.56 9.40 21.49
C GLN A 200 3.29 8.04 22.16
N ILE A 201 3.30 6.94 21.39
CA ILE A 201 2.97 5.62 21.95
C ILE A 201 4.17 4.92 22.59
N LYS A 202 5.38 5.30 22.19
CA LYS A 202 6.66 4.72 22.65
C LYS A 202 6.80 4.64 24.18
N PRO A 203 6.41 5.66 24.98
CA PRO A 203 6.50 5.57 26.45
C PRO A 203 5.64 4.45 27.05
N PHE A 204 4.50 4.12 26.43
CA PHE A 204 3.60 3.07 26.93
C PHE A 204 4.11 1.64 26.68
N LEU A 205 5.08 1.48 25.77
CA LEU A 205 5.67 0.16 25.46
C LEU A 205 6.67 -0.32 26.53
N CYS A 206 7.12 0.59 27.41
CA CYS A 206 8.02 0.33 28.55
C CYS A 206 9.15 -0.65 28.20
N MET A 207 10.07 -0.22 27.32
CA MET A 207 11.13 -1.07 26.76
C MET A 207 12.11 -1.62 27.81
N ASP A 208 12.22 -0.99 28.98
CA ASP A 208 13.22 -1.31 30.00
C ASP A 208 12.78 -2.39 31.02
N LEU A 209 11.54 -2.90 30.94
CA LEU A 209 10.98 -3.88 31.88
C LEU A 209 10.98 -5.30 31.29
N TRP A 210 11.86 -6.15 31.80
CA TRP A 210 12.15 -7.50 31.29
C TRP A 210 11.32 -8.62 31.92
N ASP A 211 10.62 -8.39 33.04
CA ASP A 211 9.91 -9.45 33.78
C ASP A 211 8.37 -9.38 33.71
N THR A 212 7.79 -8.42 32.98
CA THR A 212 6.33 -8.24 32.90
C THR A 212 5.78 -8.33 31.48
N VAL A 213 4.63 -9.00 31.34
CA VAL A 213 3.80 -8.94 30.13
C VAL A 213 3.10 -7.58 30.12
N GLN A 214 3.33 -6.79 29.08
CA GLN A 214 2.70 -5.48 28.94
C GLN A 214 1.61 -5.53 27.86
N ILE A 215 0.42 -5.05 28.21
CA ILE A 215 -0.71 -4.93 27.28
C ILE A 215 -0.91 -3.44 27.00
N VAL A 216 -0.86 -3.06 25.73
CA VAL A 216 -1.13 -1.69 25.27
C VAL A 216 -2.40 -1.70 24.44
N GLY A 217 -3.36 -0.86 24.83
CA GLY A 217 -4.65 -0.73 24.16
C GLY A 217 -4.65 0.44 23.19
N ILE A 218 -4.93 0.22 21.91
CA ILE A 218 -5.09 1.28 20.92
C ILE A 218 -6.58 1.36 20.53
N TRP A 219 -7.21 2.51 20.75
CA TRP A 219 -8.62 2.70 20.42
C TRP A 219 -8.87 3.94 19.56
N GLY A 220 -10.05 3.99 18.91
CA GLY A 220 -10.45 5.12 18.07
C GLY A 220 -11.40 4.73 16.95
N MET A 221 -11.89 5.73 16.20
CA MET A 221 -12.88 5.54 15.13
C MET A 221 -12.42 4.61 14.01
N GLY A 222 -13.37 4.03 13.25
CA GLY A 222 -13.08 3.24 12.07
C GLY A 222 -12.29 4.04 11.02
N GLY A 223 -11.28 3.43 10.40
CA GLY A 223 -10.46 4.09 9.37
C GLY A 223 -9.40 5.08 9.88
N ILE A 224 -9.30 5.30 11.20
CA ILE A 224 -8.39 6.30 11.80
C ILE A 224 -6.89 5.92 11.73
N GLY A 225 -6.58 4.69 11.31
CA GLY A 225 -5.20 4.18 11.18
C GLY A 225 -4.68 3.36 12.36
N LYS A 226 -5.55 2.77 13.21
CA LYS A 226 -5.13 1.91 14.35
C LYS A 226 -4.27 0.72 13.92
N THR A 227 -4.74 -0.05 12.94
CA THR A 227 -4.02 -1.23 12.43
C THR A 227 -2.69 -0.82 11.82
N THR A 228 -2.67 0.26 11.03
CA THR A 228 -1.46 0.81 10.44
C THR A 228 -0.46 1.31 11.50
N LEU A 229 -0.95 1.90 12.59
CA LEU A 229 -0.11 2.29 13.72
C LEU A 229 0.46 1.07 14.45
N ALA A 230 -0.36 0.04 14.70
CA ALA A 230 0.08 -1.20 15.33
C ALA A 230 1.11 -1.96 14.49
N GLU A 231 0.91 -2.05 13.18
CA GLU A 231 1.87 -2.61 12.22
C GLU A 231 3.19 -1.83 12.25
N ALA A 232 3.14 -0.50 12.24
CA ALA A 232 4.35 0.32 12.27
C ALA A 232 5.14 0.21 13.58
N ILE A 233 4.44 0.12 14.73
CA ILE A 233 5.07 -0.18 16.02
C ILE A 233 5.75 -1.55 15.98
N PHE A 234 5.06 -2.55 15.43
CA PHE A 234 5.61 -3.90 15.30
C PHE A 234 6.86 -3.90 14.41
N ASP A 235 6.78 -3.29 13.23
CA ASP A 235 7.91 -3.22 12.30
C ASP A 235 9.11 -2.47 12.90
N GLN A 236 8.87 -1.42 13.69
CA GLN A 236 9.92 -0.60 14.27
C GLN A 236 10.56 -1.21 15.53
N PHE A 237 9.78 -1.85 16.41
CA PHE A 237 10.25 -2.26 17.75
C PHE A 237 10.27 -3.77 17.98
N SER A 238 9.77 -4.59 17.04
CA SER A 238 9.74 -6.07 17.21
C SER A 238 11.09 -6.69 17.55
N GLY A 239 12.19 -6.12 17.04
CA GLY A 239 13.55 -6.58 17.31
C GLY A 239 14.17 -6.09 18.63
N GLU A 240 13.49 -5.21 19.36
CA GLU A 240 13.98 -4.59 20.61
C GLU A 240 13.25 -5.12 21.86
N PHE A 241 12.28 -6.03 21.71
CA PHE A 241 11.49 -6.52 22.84
C PHE A 241 12.20 -7.67 23.59
N ASP A 242 12.69 -7.39 24.79
CA ASP A 242 13.23 -8.40 25.72
C ASP A 242 12.12 -9.14 26.52
N GLY A 243 10.84 -8.82 26.29
CA GLY A 243 9.68 -9.42 26.95
C GLY A 243 8.42 -9.44 26.09
N SER A 244 7.35 -10.12 26.54
CA SER A 244 6.10 -10.20 25.77
C SER A 244 5.36 -8.86 25.78
N ARG A 245 5.00 -8.37 24.60
CA ARG A 245 4.20 -7.15 24.37
C ARG A 245 2.97 -7.49 23.56
N ILE A 246 1.79 -7.16 24.08
CA ILE A 246 0.51 -7.41 23.40
C ILE A 246 -0.10 -6.05 23.06
N VAL A 247 -0.28 -5.79 21.77
CA VAL A 247 -0.97 -4.58 21.29
C VAL A 247 -2.37 -4.99 20.84
N VAL A 248 -3.39 -4.43 21.51
CA VAL A 248 -4.80 -4.70 21.18
C VAL A 248 -5.40 -3.47 20.51
N THR A 249 -5.90 -3.60 19.28
CA THR A 249 -6.61 -2.51 18.60
C THR A 249 -8.12 -2.72 18.66
N THR A 250 -8.89 -1.69 19.03
CA THR A 250 -10.36 -1.76 19.10
C THR A 250 -11.04 -0.46 18.66
N ARG A 251 -12.32 -0.53 18.32
CA ARG A 251 -13.16 0.67 18.11
C ARG A 251 -13.86 1.12 19.40
N ASP A 252 -13.93 0.24 20.40
CA ASP A 252 -14.66 0.42 21.65
C ASP A 252 -13.68 0.39 22.84
N LYS A 253 -13.56 1.51 23.55
CA LYS A 253 -12.68 1.65 24.73
C LYS A 253 -13.11 0.68 25.84
N GLY A 254 -14.41 0.42 26.00
CA GLY A 254 -14.94 -0.44 27.05
C GLY A 254 -14.45 -1.90 26.95
N VAL A 255 -14.09 -2.35 25.74
CA VAL A 255 -13.44 -3.66 25.57
C VAL A 255 -12.10 -3.71 26.29
N LEU A 256 -11.29 -2.64 26.21
CA LEU A 256 -9.98 -2.60 26.89
C LEU A 256 -10.14 -2.51 28.41
N GLU A 257 -11.13 -1.76 28.88
CA GLU A 257 -11.46 -1.63 30.31
C GLU A 257 -11.90 -2.98 30.90
N ASN A 258 -12.70 -3.76 30.17
CA ASN A 258 -13.12 -5.11 30.58
C ASN A 258 -11.98 -6.14 30.63
N PHE A 259 -10.89 -5.90 29.89
CA PHE A 259 -9.67 -6.74 29.92
C PHE A 259 -8.64 -6.23 30.95
N GLU A 260 -9.04 -5.32 31.84
CA GLU A 260 -8.18 -4.74 32.90
C GLU A 260 -6.90 -4.10 32.35
N VAL A 261 -6.94 -3.56 31.13
CA VAL A 261 -5.83 -2.76 30.60
C VAL A 261 -5.75 -1.47 31.41
N GLU A 262 -4.57 -1.22 32.00
CA GLU A 262 -4.31 0.01 32.77
C GLU A 262 -4.66 1.24 31.93
N GLU A 263 -5.41 2.20 32.50
CA GLU A 263 -5.88 3.37 31.76
C GLU A 263 -4.71 4.19 31.18
N GLU A 264 -3.58 4.20 31.89
CA GLU A 264 -2.33 4.83 31.44
C GLU A 264 -1.73 4.16 30.20
N LYS A 265 -2.12 2.93 29.86
CA LYS A 265 -1.65 2.17 28.68
C LYS A 265 -2.67 2.13 27.54
N ILE A 266 -3.72 2.95 27.63
CA ILE A 266 -4.74 3.08 26.59
C ILE A 266 -4.46 4.34 25.76
N TYR A 267 -4.02 4.15 24.51
CA TYR A 267 -3.78 5.21 23.55
C TYR A 267 -5.00 5.45 22.65
N GLY A 268 -5.56 6.66 22.71
CA GLY A 268 -6.63 7.12 21.82
C GLY A 268 -6.05 7.73 20.53
N VAL A 269 -6.35 7.11 19.38
CA VAL A 269 -5.87 7.59 18.09
C VAL A 269 -6.76 8.74 17.59
N ASN A 270 -6.18 9.93 17.51
CA ASN A 270 -6.84 11.12 16.97
C ASN A 270 -6.78 11.18 15.42
N GLY A 271 -7.56 12.08 14.83
CA GLY A 271 -7.45 12.43 13.42
C GLY A 271 -6.07 13.01 13.09
N LEU A 272 -5.70 13.01 11.81
CA LEU A 272 -4.54 13.74 11.30
C LEU A 272 -4.76 15.23 11.50
N GLU A 273 -3.69 15.93 11.87
CA GLU A 273 -3.68 17.40 11.90
C GLU A 273 -3.96 17.96 10.51
N PHE A 274 -4.47 19.18 10.42
CA PHE A 274 -4.94 19.74 9.14
C PHE A 274 -3.90 19.64 8.02
N ASP A 275 -2.64 20.00 8.29
CA ASP A 275 -1.57 19.97 7.28
C ASP A 275 -1.19 18.54 6.88
N GLU A 276 -1.24 17.60 7.83
CA GLU A 276 -1.01 16.19 7.58
C GLU A 276 -2.14 15.59 6.75
N ALA A 277 -3.38 15.89 7.13
CA ALA A 277 -4.59 15.50 6.43
C ALA A 277 -4.62 16.05 5.00
N PHE A 278 -4.20 17.31 4.82
CA PHE A 278 -4.11 17.95 3.51
C PHE A 278 -3.09 17.26 2.61
N LYS A 279 -1.88 17.00 3.12
CA LYS A 279 -0.85 16.23 2.39
C LYS A 279 -1.34 14.82 2.07
N HIS A 280 -2.00 14.16 3.02
CA HIS A 280 -2.53 12.81 2.85
C HIS A 280 -3.57 12.79 1.72
N PHE A 281 -4.53 13.71 1.73
CA PHE A 281 -5.50 13.87 0.65
C PHE A 281 -4.83 14.16 -0.70
N CYS A 282 -3.88 15.10 -0.77
CA CYS A 282 -3.18 15.44 -2.01
C CYS A 282 -2.46 14.25 -2.62
N ASN A 283 -1.82 13.41 -1.79
CA ASN A 283 -1.16 12.19 -2.26
C ASN A 283 -2.15 11.25 -2.97
N PHE A 284 -3.39 11.15 -2.49
CA PHE A 284 -4.40 10.31 -3.14
C PHE A 284 -5.04 10.97 -4.36
N ALA A 285 -5.34 12.27 -4.28
CA ALA A 285 -5.97 13.05 -5.34
C ALA A 285 -5.05 13.33 -6.54
N PHE A 286 -3.80 13.71 -6.28
CA PHE A 286 -2.87 14.22 -7.30
C PHE A 286 -1.65 13.33 -7.53
N LYS A 287 -1.44 12.30 -6.69
CA LYS A 287 -0.17 11.53 -6.60
C LYS A 287 1.05 12.38 -6.18
N GLU A 288 0.81 13.56 -5.61
CA GLU A 288 1.83 14.48 -5.15
C GLU A 288 1.47 14.99 -3.74
N LYS A 289 2.48 15.39 -2.96
CA LYS A 289 2.26 15.97 -1.62
C LYS A 289 1.63 17.37 -1.66
N HIS A 290 1.55 17.97 -2.84
CA HIS A 290 1.06 19.33 -3.05
C HIS A 290 -0.18 19.32 -3.95
N CYS A 291 -1.07 20.28 -3.70
CA CYS A 291 -2.26 20.52 -4.49
C CYS A 291 -1.96 21.62 -5.53
N PRO A 292 -2.38 21.47 -6.81
CA PRO A 292 -2.37 22.59 -7.76
C PRO A 292 -3.22 23.76 -7.22
N GLU A 293 -2.83 25.00 -7.49
CA GLU A 293 -3.48 26.19 -6.91
C GLU A 293 -4.99 26.26 -7.22
N ASP A 294 -5.39 25.85 -8.42
CA ASP A 294 -6.79 25.85 -8.86
C ASP A 294 -7.69 24.94 -8.00
N PHE A 295 -7.14 23.90 -7.39
CA PHE A 295 -7.87 22.93 -6.56
C PHE A 295 -7.69 23.18 -5.06
N LYS A 296 -6.92 24.20 -4.65
CA LYS A 296 -6.50 24.38 -3.26
C LYS A 296 -7.66 24.68 -2.32
N ARG A 297 -8.59 25.55 -2.72
CA ARG A 297 -9.78 25.90 -1.94
C ARG A 297 -10.67 24.68 -1.69
N ASP A 298 -10.89 23.89 -2.73
CA ASP A 298 -11.75 22.71 -2.66
C ASP A 298 -11.07 21.54 -1.93
N SER A 299 -9.77 21.39 -2.08
CA SER A 299 -8.96 20.42 -1.31
C SER A 299 -9.03 20.72 0.19
N ARG A 300 -8.98 22.00 0.59
CA ARG A 300 -9.12 22.39 2.01
C ARG A 300 -10.49 21.98 2.55
N ARG A 301 -11.57 22.22 1.80
CA ARG A 301 -12.93 21.80 2.21
C ARG A 301 -13.07 20.30 2.37
N VAL A 302 -12.49 19.51 1.46
CA VAL A 302 -12.49 18.04 1.56
C VAL A 302 -11.74 17.58 2.82
N VAL A 303 -10.65 18.26 3.17
CA VAL A 303 -9.85 17.96 4.36
C VAL A 303 -10.57 18.36 5.65
N GLU A 304 -11.22 19.54 5.68
CA GLU A 304 -12.10 19.99 6.77
C GLU A 304 -13.21 18.96 7.00
N TYR A 305 -13.83 18.53 5.90
CA TYR A 305 -14.91 17.56 5.89
C TYR A 305 -14.50 16.19 6.45
N ALA A 306 -13.28 15.74 6.14
CA ALA A 306 -12.79 14.44 6.57
C ALA A 306 -12.43 14.38 8.07
N HIS A 307 -12.39 15.53 8.77
CA HIS A 307 -12.01 15.65 10.19
C HIS A 307 -10.75 14.84 10.54
N GLY A 308 -9.75 14.88 9.65
CA GLY A 308 -8.48 14.17 9.83
C GLY A 308 -8.54 12.64 9.71
N ASN A 309 -9.66 12.03 9.32
CA ASN A 309 -9.74 10.56 9.16
C ASN A 309 -8.96 10.12 7.90
N PRO A 310 -7.82 9.39 8.03
CA PRO A 310 -6.97 9.01 6.91
C PRO A 310 -7.71 8.22 5.83
N LEU A 311 -8.61 7.32 6.23
CA LEU A 311 -9.36 6.51 5.27
C LEU A 311 -10.36 7.35 4.48
N VAL A 312 -11.02 8.33 5.11
CA VAL A 312 -11.91 9.27 4.40
C VAL A 312 -11.10 10.11 3.40
N LEU A 313 -9.97 10.65 3.83
CA LEU A 313 -9.08 11.43 2.98
C LEU A 313 -8.56 10.61 1.79
N LYS A 314 -8.22 9.33 2.01
CA LYS A 314 -7.82 8.39 0.97
C LYS A 314 -8.95 8.10 -0.01
N VAL A 315 -10.16 7.88 0.49
CA VAL A 315 -11.36 7.60 -0.31
C VAL A 315 -11.74 8.80 -1.16
N LEU A 316 -11.88 9.98 -0.54
CA LEU A 316 -12.20 11.24 -1.23
C LEU A 316 -11.10 11.64 -2.22
N GLY A 317 -9.84 11.53 -1.83
CA GLY A 317 -8.71 11.78 -2.73
C GLY A 317 -8.73 10.85 -3.93
N SER A 318 -8.91 9.55 -3.72
CA SER A 318 -8.97 8.58 -4.82
C SER A 318 -10.17 8.79 -5.75
N SER A 319 -11.32 9.22 -5.20
CA SER A 319 -12.52 9.60 -5.98
C SER A 319 -12.27 10.77 -6.92
N LEU A 320 -11.49 11.75 -6.47
CA LEU A 320 -11.23 12.99 -7.21
C LEU A 320 -10.06 12.87 -8.21
N LYS A 321 -9.32 11.75 -8.18
CA LYS A 321 -8.07 11.46 -8.91
C LYS A 321 -8.14 11.51 -10.45
N ARG A 322 -9.30 11.77 -11.05
CA ARG A 322 -9.51 11.72 -12.51
C ARG A 322 -10.45 12.79 -13.07
N LYS A 323 -10.87 13.76 -12.25
CA LYS A 323 -11.83 14.78 -12.69
C LYS A 323 -11.10 16.04 -13.17
N SER A 324 -11.39 16.45 -14.41
CA SER A 324 -10.89 17.71 -14.99
C SER A 324 -11.42 18.95 -14.28
N HIS A 325 -12.60 18.85 -13.66
CA HIS A 325 -13.18 19.87 -12.80
C HIS A 325 -13.83 19.21 -11.59
N TRP A 326 -13.51 19.73 -10.41
CA TRP A 326 -14.22 19.37 -9.18
C TRP A 326 -15.44 20.30 -9.11
N GLY A 327 -16.56 19.87 -9.67
CA GLY A 327 -17.78 20.69 -9.72
C GLY A 327 -18.09 21.31 -8.36
N ASN A 328 -18.45 22.60 -8.37
CA ASN A 328 -18.69 23.50 -7.24
C ASN A 328 -18.77 22.83 -5.84
N ILE A 329 -17.62 22.54 -5.21
CA ILE A 329 -17.52 22.00 -3.82
C ILE A 329 -17.90 23.09 -2.79
N SER A 330 -18.49 24.20 -3.25
CA SER A 330 -19.14 25.20 -2.41
C SER A 330 -20.44 24.70 -1.77
N GLY A 331 -20.99 23.58 -2.24
CA GLY A 331 -22.12 22.89 -1.62
C GLY A 331 -21.69 21.54 -1.05
N LYS A 332 -22.37 21.13 0.02
CA LYS A 332 -22.40 19.79 0.61
C LYS A 332 -22.11 18.68 -0.41
N ILE A 333 -21.28 17.68 -0.07
CA ILE A 333 -20.98 16.57 -0.98
C ILE A 333 -22.27 15.74 -1.19
N THR A 334 -22.95 15.98 -2.31
CA THR A 334 -24.18 15.26 -2.66
C THR A 334 -23.91 14.03 -3.53
N ARG A 335 -22.76 13.94 -4.20
CA ARG A 335 -22.44 12.81 -5.09
C ARG A 335 -21.00 12.36 -4.94
N LEU A 336 -20.80 11.10 -4.58
CA LEU A 336 -19.50 10.47 -4.35
C LEU A 336 -19.31 9.33 -5.35
N TYR A 337 -18.29 9.46 -6.20
CA TYR A 337 -17.98 8.51 -7.27
C TYR A 337 -16.67 7.80 -6.97
N LEU A 338 -16.77 6.54 -6.57
CA LEU A 338 -15.68 5.64 -6.22
C LEU A 338 -15.59 4.46 -7.18
N ASP A 339 -16.26 4.54 -8.33
CA ASP A 339 -16.30 3.47 -9.32
C ASP A 339 -14.88 3.06 -9.78
N GLN A 340 -14.70 1.76 -9.94
CA GLN A 340 -13.44 1.12 -10.36
C GLN A 340 -12.24 1.41 -9.45
N SER A 341 -12.48 1.83 -8.21
CA SER A 341 -11.42 2.07 -7.24
C SER A 341 -10.92 0.78 -6.58
N ALA A 342 -9.74 0.86 -5.95
CA ALA A 342 -9.10 -0.24 -5.24
C ALA A 342 -9.48 -0.29 -3.75
N ILE A 343 -10.63 0.28 -3.36
CA ILE A 343 -11.11 0.25 -1.99
C ILE A 343 -11.47 -1.18 -1.57
N GLU A 344 -11.19 -1.53 -0.31
CA GLU A 344 -11.51 -2.84 0.26
C GLU A 344 -12.71 -2.78 1.21
N GLU A 345 -12.93 -1.63 1.86
CA GLU A 345 -14.04 -1.38 2.77
C GLU A 345 -14.53 0.07 2.64
N VAL A 346 -15.86 0.28 2.66
CA VAL A 346 -16.44 1.61 2.91
C VAL A 346 -16.43 1.88 4.42
N PRO A 347 -15.71 2.89 4.91
CA PRO A 347 -15.52 3.12 6.34
C PRO A 347 -16.78 3.56 7.06
N SER A 348 -16.81 3.39 8.39
CA SER A 348 -17.92 3.87 9.23
C SER A 348 -18.12 5.39 9.17
N SER A 349 -17.04 6.13 8.96
CA SER A 349 -17.04 7.59 8.79
C SER A 349 -17.77 8.07 7.53
N ILE A 350 -18.22 7.17 6.65
CA ILE A 350 -19.18 7.53 5.60
C ILE A 350 -20.44 8.17 6.21
N GLU A 351 -20.77 7.88 7.49
CA GLU A 351 -21.91 8.48 8.21
C GLU A 351 -21.86 10.01 8.29
N CYS A 352 -20.68 10.61 8.14
CA CYS A 352 -20.54 12.06 8.11
C CYS A 352 -21.17 12.68 6.84
N LEU A 353 -21.38 11.90 5.77
CA LEU A 353 -21.82 12.37 4.44
C LEU A 353 -23.35 12.47 4.42
N THR A 354 -23.92 13.17 5.39
CA THR A 354 -25.38 13.19 5.63
C THR A 354 -26.19 13.72 4.45
N ASP A 355 -25.61 14.62 3.66
CA ASP A 355 -26.21 15.22 2.47
C ASP A 355 -25.93 14.43 1.16
N LEU A 356 -25.27 13.28 1.25
CA LEU A 356 -24.93 12.47 0.08
C LEU A 356 -26.19 11.84 -0.51
N GLU A 357 -26.51 12.22 -1.74
CA GLU A 357 -27.62 11.71 -2.55
C GLU A 357 -27.20 10.52 -3.41
N VAL A 358 -25.95 10.48 -3.87
CA VAL A 358 -25.46 9.43 -4.79
C VAL A 358 -24.15 8.85 -4.27
N LEU A 359 -24.12 7.54 -4.06
CA LEU A 359 -22.92 6.76 -3.77
C LEU A 359 -22.69 5.75 -4.89
N ASP A 360 -21.67 6.00 -5.69
CA ASP A 360 -21.30 5.15 -6.82
C ASP A 360 -20.01 4.37 -6.50
N LEU A 361 -20.12 3.07 -6.33
CA LEU A 361 -19.05 2.13 -6.02
C LEU A 361 -18.88 1.09 -7.13
N ARG A 362 -19.42 1.34 -8.33
CA ARG A 362 -19.48 0.34 -9.40
C ARG A 362 -18.11 -0.20 -9.79
N GLY A 363 -18.01 -1.51 -10.00
CA GLY A 363 -16.76 -2.11 -10.47
C GLY A 363 -15.59 -2.04 -9.47
N CYS A 364 -15.84 -1.76 -8.18
CA CYS A 364 -14.80 -1.85 -7.15
C CYS A 364 -14.45 -3.32 -6.89
N LYS A 365 -13.54 -3.87 -7.70
CA LYS A 365 -13.21 -5.30 -7.70
C LYS A 365 -12.61 -5.80 -6.39
N ARG A 366 -12.07 -4.91 -5.53
CA ARG A 366 -11.49 -5.27 -4.23
C ARG A 366 -12.43 -5.01 -3.05
N LEU A 367 -13.59 -4.40 -3.28
CA LEU A 367 -14.52 -4.07 -2.21
C LEU A 367 -15.09 -5.36 -1.63
N LYS A 368 -14.79 -5.63 -0.37
CA LYS A 368 -15.28 -6.80 0.38
C LYS A 368 -16.48 -6.45 1.24
N ARG A 369 -16.47 -5.27 1.87
CA ARG A 369 -17.42 -4.89 2.91
C ARG A 369 -17.88 -3.44 2.78
N ILE A 370 -19.12 -3.20 3.17
CA ILE A 370 -19.67 -1.86 3.39
C ILE A 370 -20.00 -1.77 4.87
N SER A 371 -19.61 -0.69 5.54
CA SER A 371 -19.95 -0.47 6.95
C SER A 371 -21.47 -0.33 7.12
N THR A 372 -22.05 -0.93 8.17
CA THR A 372 -23.47 -0.77 8.55
C THR A 372 -23.85 0.69 8.83
N ARG A 373 -22.86 1.54 9.16
CA ARG A 373 -23.05 3.00 9.33
C ARG A 373 -23.45 3.74 8.05
N PHE A 374 -23.43 3.11 6.88
CA PHE A 374 -23.97 3.73 5.67
C PHE A 374 -25.48 4.07 5.80
N CYS A 375 -26.21 3.42 6.71
CA CYS A 375 -27.61 3.74 6.98
C CYS A 375 -27.81 5.16 7.55
N LYS A 376 -26.73 5.82 8.00
CA LYS A 376 -26.74 7.21 8.48
C LYS A 376 -26.74 8.24 7.34
N LEU A 377 -26.58 7.81 6.08
CA LEU A 377 -26.66 8.66 4.90
C LEU A 377 -28.11 9.05 4.60
N ARG A 378 -28.64 10.02 5.37
CA ARG A 378 -30.07 10.36 5.38
C ARG A 378 -30.58 10.86 4.03
N SER A 379 -29.74 11.51 3.23
CA SER A 379 -30.14 12.01 1.91
C SER A 379 -29.90 11.03 0.76
N LEU A 380 -29.38 9.81 1.02
CA LEU A 380 -28.98 8.90 -0.04
C LEU A 380 -30.18 8.43 -0.85
N VAL A 381 -30.11 8.66 -2.16
CA VAL A 381 -31.14 8.30 -3.14
C VAL A 381 -30.70 7.11 -3.99
N ASP A 382 -29.43 7.14 -4.42
CA ASP A 382 -28.87 6.17 -5.37
C ASP A 382 -27.63 5.48 -4.81
N LEU A 383 -27.68 4.15 -4.76
CA LEU A 383 -26.56 3.29 -4.39
C LEU A 383 -26.19 2.37 -5.55
N PHE A 384 -25.02 2.59 -6.14
CA PHE A 384 -24.50 1.74 -7.21
C PHE A 384 -23.36 0.85 -6.72
N LEU A 385 -23.57 -0.45 -6.71
CA LEU A 385 -22.62 -1.48 -6.27
C LEU A 385 -22.33 -2.54 -7.34
N HIS A 386 -22.93 -2.41 -8.53
CA HIS A 386 -22.81 -3.44 -9.55
C HIS A 386 -21.38 -3.61 -10.05
N GLY A 387 -20.99 -4.86 -10.33
CA GLY A 387 -19.62 -5.23 -10.73
C GLY A 387 -18.60 -5.28 -9.58
N CYS A 388 -19.03 -5.16 -8.31
CA CYS A 388 -18.18 -5.42 -7.14
C CYS A 388 -18.00 -6.94 -6.92
N LEU A 389 -17.04 -7.51 -7.63
CA LEU A 389 -16.85 -8.98 -7.73
C LEU A 389 -16.48 -9.67 -6.41
N ASN A 390 -15.97 -8.94 -5.41
CA ASN A 390 -15.57 -9.50 -4.12
C ASN A 390 -16.47 -9.06 -2.96
N LEU A 391 -17.62 -8.44 -3.23
CA LEU A 391 -18.55 -8.00 -2.20
C LEU A 391 -19.20 -9.24 -1.55
N GLU A 392 -18.80 -9.55 -0.32
CA GLU A 392 -19.20 -10.77 0.39
C GLU A 392 -20.68 -10.74 0.79
N SER A 393 -21.17 -9.60 1.27
CA SER A 393 -22.55 -9.41 1.69
C SER A 393 -22.98 -7.94 1.59
N PHE A 394 -24.31 -7.72 1.54
CA PHE A 394 -24.89 -6.39 1.71
C PHE A 394 -24.99 -6.05 3.22
N PRO A 395 -24.69 -4.82 3.64
CA PRO A 395 -24.71 -4.43 5.06
C PRO A 395 -26.11 -4.42 5.67
N GLU A 396 -26.22 -4.82 6.94
CA GLU A 396 -27.43 -4.65 7.75
C GLU A 396 -27.82 -3.17 7.87
N ILE A 397 -29.12 -2.91 7.73
CA ILE A 397 -29.75 -1.59 7.72
C ILE A 397 -30.42 -1.38 9.08
N LEU A 398 -29.66 -0.83 10.03
CA LEU A 398 -30.09 -0.72 11.42
C LEU A 398 -31.12 0.39 11.66
N GLU A 399 -31.30 1.31 10.71
CA GLU A 399 -32.18 2.49 10.81
C GLU A 399 -32.91 2.71 9.49
N LYS A 400 -34.13 3.28 9.55
CA LYS A 400 -34.92 3.57 8.35
C LYS A 400 -34.22 4.58 7.43
N MET A 401 -34.15 4.26 6.14
CA MET A 401 -33.63 5.16 5.10
C MET A 401 -34.77 5.60 4.16
N GLU A 402 -35.42 6.71 4.51
CA GLU A 402 -36.63 7.19 3.82
C GLU A 402 -36.40 7.65 2.37
N HIS A 403 -35.16 8.04 2.04
CA HIS A 403 -34.83 8.63 0.75
C HIS A 403 -34.18 7.66 -0.24
N LEU A 404 -33.75 6.46 0.20
CA LEU A 404 -33.04 5.51 -0.66
C LEU A 404 -34.01 4.84 -1.63
N LYS A 405 -33.93 5.23 -2.90
CA LYS A 405 -34.88 4.81 -3.94
C LYS A 405 -34.34 3.72 -4.83
N ARG A 406 -33.04 3.71 -5.13
CA ARG A 406 -32.48 2.83 -6.17
C ARG A 406 -31.21 2.13 -5.71
N ILE A 407 -31.23 0.80 -5.78
CA ILE A 407 -30.10 -0.07 -5.44
C ILE A 407 -29.72 -0.93 -6.65
N TYR A 408 -28.46 -0.83 -7.04
CA TYR A 408 -27.89 -1.62 -8.15
C TYR A 408 -26.79 -2.54 -7.65
N LEU A 409 -27.08 -3.83 -7.55
CA LEU A 409 -26.20 -4.88 -7.02
C LEU A 409 -25.79 -5.91 -8.08
N GLY A 410 -26.14 -5.71 -9.35
CA GLY A 410 -25.87 -6.69 -10.39
C GLY A 410 -24.39 -7.05 -10.56
N HIS A 411 -24.08 -8.26 -11.04
CA HIS A 411 -22.72 -8.78 -11.20
C HIS A 411 -21.89 -8.73 -9.90
N THR A 412 -22.50 -8.99 -8.74
CA THR A 412 -21.80 -9.15 -7.45
C THR A 412 -21.79 -10.61 -6.99
N THR A 413 -21.06 -10.90 -5.91
CA THR A 413 -20.94 -12.25 -5.33
C THR A 413 -21.71 -12.45 -4.04
N ILE A 414 -22.63 -11.53 -3.72
CA ILE A 414 -23.50 -11.60 -2.55
C ILE A 414 -24.31 -12.91 -2.57
N THR A 415 -24.41 -13.54 -1.40
CA THR A 415 -25.16 -14.79 -1.22
C THR A 415 -26.60 -14.54 -0.79
N GLU A 416 -26.84 -13.45 -0.07
CA GLU A 416 -28.14 -13.09 0.48
C GLU A 416 -28.29 -11.57 0.60
N LEU A 417 -29.54 -11.11 0.67
CA LEU A 417 -29.90 -9.75 1.07
C LEU A 417 -30.41 -9.80 2.52
N PRO A 418 -29.99 -8.86 3.40
CA PRO A 418 -30.37 -8.88 4.81
C PRO A 418 -31.87 -8.69 5.01
N SER A 419 -32.43 -9.28 6.06
CA SER A 419 -33.84 -9.11 6.42
C SER A 419 -34.20 -7.66 6.73
N SER A 420 -33.21 -6.85 7.11
CA SER A 420 -33.33 -5.41 7.35
C SER A 420 -33.72 -4.59 6.12
N PHE A 421 -33.88 -5.18 4.93
CA PHE A 421 -34.39 -4.48 3.74
C PHE A 421 -35.74 -3.79 3.99
N GLU A 422 -36.54 -4.28 4.95
CA GLU A 422 -37.78 -3.61 5.41
C GLU A 422 -37.57 -2.17 5.91
N ASN A 423 -36.33 -1.79 6.27
CA ASN A 423 -35.95 -0.43 6.66
C ASN A 423 -35.73 0.51 5.45
N LEU A 424 -36.11 0.09 4.24
CA LEU A 424 -36.07 0.90 3.01
C LEU A 424 -37.47 1.21 2.48
N PRO A 425 -38.31 1.98 3.22
CA PRO A 425 -39.71 2.20 2.84
C PRO A 425 -39.88 2.96 1.52
N GLY A 426 -38.86 3.72 1.10
CA GLY A 426 -38.86 4.48 -0.15
C GLY A 426 -38.22 3.76 -1.34
N LEU A 427 -37.86 2.47 -1.22
CA LEU A 427 -37.19 1.75 -2.30
C LEU A 427 -38.13 1.57 -3.49
N GLU A 428 -37.70 2.03 -4.65
CA GLU A 428 -38.45 2.02 -5.91
C GLU A 428 -37.90 0.99 -6.91
N VAL A 429 -36.57 0.82 -6.93
CA VAL A 429 -35.87 -0.02 -7.92
C VAL A 429 -34.79 -0.87 -7.23
N LEU A 430 -34.83 -2.18 -7.49
CA LEU A 430 -33.81 -3.14 -7.05
C LEU A 430 -33.31 -3.98 -8.22
N PHE A 431 -32.04 -3.82 -8.60
CA PHE A 431 -31.37 -4.65 -9.61
C PHE A 431 -30.32 -5.56 -8.99
N VAL A 432 -30.52 -6.87 -9.13
CA VAL A 432 -29.65 -7.95 -8.65
C VAL A 432 -29.32 -8.93 -9.79
N ASP A 433 -29.23 -8.41 -11.01
CA ASP A 433 -28.93 -9.21 -12.21
C ASP A 433 -27.54 -9.85 -12.13
N ASP A 434 -27.40 -11.07 -12.65
CA ASP A 434 -26.14 -11.83 -12.68
C ASP A 434 -25.47 -12.01 -11.30
N CYS A 435 -26.24 -11.90 -10.20
CA CYS A 435 -25.82 -12.30 -8.86
C CYS A 435 -25.83 -13.83 -8.75
N SER A 436 -24.73 -14.44 -9.22
CA SER A 436 -24.61 -15.90 -9.41
C SER A 436 -24.74 -16.76 -8.14
N LYS A 437 -24.65 -16.16 -6.94
CA LYS A 437 -24.77 -16.85 -5.65
C LYS A 437 -26.03 -16.47 -4.86
N LEU A 438 -26.79 -15.47 -5.32
CA LEU A 438 -27.99 -15.00 -4.64
C LEU A 438 -29.15 -15.97 -4.95
N ASP A 439 -29.61 -16.74 -3.96
CA ASP A 439 -30.57 -17.82 -4.17
C ASP A 439 -32.02 -17.49 -3.75
N LYS A 440 -32.21 -16.39 -3.00
CA LYS A 440 -33.50 -15.90 -2.50
C LYS A 440 -33.55 -14.37 -2.45
N LEU A 441 -34.76 -13.83 -2.53
CA LEU A 441 -35.08 -12.44 -2.17
C LEU A 441 -35.65 -12.39 -0.74
N PRO A 442 -35.61 -11.23 -0.05
CA PRO A 442 -36.21 -11.08 1.27
C PRO A 442 -37.72 -11.41 1.27
N ASP A 443 -38.20 -12.13 2.29
CA ASP A 443 -39.58 -12.64 2.34
C ASP A 443 -40.65 -11.55 2.23
N ASN A 444 -40.37 -10.36 2.75
CA ASN A 444 -41.28 -9.22 2.80
C ASN A 444 -41.08 -8.21 1.66
N ILE A 445 -40.27 -8.51 0.65
CA ILE A 445 -39.92 -7.55 -0.43
C ILE A 445 -41.15 -7.05 -1.19
N GLY A 446 -42.22 -7.86 -1.30
CA GLY A 446 -43.46 -7.45 -1.96
C GLY A 446 -44.35 -6.52 -1.13
N ASN A 447 -44.09 -6.35 0.17
CA ASN A 447 -44.83 -5.44 1.05
C ASN A 447 -44.40 -3.96 0.88
N PHE A 448 -43.43 -3.68 0.01
CA PHE A 448 -42.84 -2.35 -0.13
C PHE A 448 -43.78 -1.47 -0.96
N GLU A 449 -44.29 -0.41 -0.34
CA GLU A 449 -45.33 0.45 -0.96
C GLU A 449 -44.84 1.19 -2.21
N SER A 450 -43.53 1.44 -2.33
CA SER A 450 -42.93 2.19 -3.44
C SER A 450 -42.22 1.31 -4.48
N LEU A 451 -42.04 0.02 -4.21
CA LEU A 451 -41.19 -0.86 -5.03
C LEU A 451 -41.92 -1.29 -6.30
N TYR A 452 -41.62 -0.61 -7.41
CA TYR A 452 -42.29 -0.88 -8.68
C TYR A 452 -41.45 -1.71 -9.66
N HIS A 453 -40.13 -1.82 -9.45
CA HIS A 453 -39.24 -2.55 -10.36
C HIS A 453 -38.22 -3.42 -9.63
N ILE A 454 -38.27 -4.72 -9.92
CA ILE A 454 -37.25 -5.70 -9.52
C ILE A 454 -36.69 -6.38 -10.77
N SER A 455 -35.37 -6.37 -10.92
CA SER A 455 -34.65 -7.18 -11.92
C SER A 455 -33.67 -8.11 -11.23
N ALA A 456 -33.75 -9.39 -11.55
CA ALA A 456 -32.96 -10.47 -10.98
C ALA A 456 -32.56 -11.49 -12.05
N ALA A 457 -32.45 -11.05 -13.31
CA ALA A 457 -32.11 -11.90 -14.43
C ALA A 457 -30.70 -12.49 -14.26
N GLY A 458 -30.51 -13.77 -14.57
CA GLY A 458 -29.20 -14.43 -14.45
C GLY A 458 -28.72 -14.73 -13.02
N SER A 459 -29.54 -14.44 -12.01
CA SER A 459 -29.25 -14.77 -10.59
C SER A 459 -29.47 -16.27 -10.28
N ALA A 460 -29.15 -16.71 -9.06
CA ALA A 460 -29.42 -18.07 -8.61
C ALA A 460 -30.80 -18.25 -7.94
N ILE A 461 -31.69 -17.24 -8.06
CA ILE A 461 -32.98 -17.23 -7.37
C ILE A 461 -33.84 -18.44 -7.80
N ARG A 462 -34.21 -19.27 -6.82
CA ARG A 462 -34.97 -20.50 -7.07
C ARG A 462 -36.48 -20.28 -6.97
N GLN A 463 -36.89 -19.47 -5.99
CA GLN A 463 -38.27 -19.19 -5.68
C GLN A 463 -38.41 -17.71 -5.34
N LEU A 464 -39.50 -17.11 -5.79
CA LEU A 464 -39.88 -15.77 -5.38
C LEU A 464 -40.67 -15.85 -4.06
N PRO A 465 -40.46 -14.90 -3.14
CA PRO A 465 -41.20 -14.86 -1.88
C PRO A 465 -42.69 -14.59 -2.15
N SER A 466 -43.58 -15.18 -1.34
CA SER A 466 -45.04 -15.11 -1.55
C SER A 466 -45.58 -13.68 -1.57
N SER A 467 -44.97 -12.78 -0.78
CA SER A 467 -45.26 -11.34 -0.75
C SER A 467 -45.25 -10.68 -2.13
N VAL A 468 -44.44 -11.17 -3.08
CA VAL A 468 -44.35 -10.61 -4.44
C VAL A 468 -45.63 -10.86 -5.23
N ALA A 469 -46.34 -11.96 -4.97
CA ALA A 469 -47.63 -12.25 -5.61
C ALA A 469 -48.74 -11.33 -5.09
N ASP A 470 -48.63 -10.89 -3.83
CA ASP A 470 -49.61 -10.04 -3.14
C ASP A 470 -49.25 -8.54 -3.22
N SER A 471 -48.20 -8.17 -3.96
CA SER A 471 -47.73 -6.80 -4.04
C SER A 471 -48.65 -5.91 -4.88
N ASN A 472 -49.08 -4.78 -4.31
CA ASN A 472 -49.90 -3.78 -5.00
C ASN A 472 -49.06 -2.74 -5.76
N ALA A 473 -47.76 -2.63 -5.46
CA ALA A 473 -46.88 -1.61 -6.00
C ALA A 473 -46.01 -2.12 -7.17
N LEU A 474 -45.73 -3.42 -7.21
CA LEU A 474 -44.80 -4.00 -8.18
C LEU A 474 -45.38 -3.99 -9.61
N GLY A 475 -44.75 -3.23 -10.50
CA GLY A 475 -45.14 -3.12 -11.91
C GLY A 475 -44.28 -3.96 -12.85
N ILE A 476 -42.98 -4.07 -12.57
CA ILE A 476 -41.99 -4.73 -13.43
C ILE A 476 -41.21 -5.76 -12.61
N LEU A 477 -41.22 -7.02 -13.07
CA LEU A 477 -40.47 -8.11 -12.49
C LEU A 477 -39.75 -8.91 -13.58
N GLU A 478 -38.42 -8.85 -13.58
CA GLU A 478 -37.57 -9.54 -14.55
C GLU A 478 -36.76 -10.66 -13.86
N VAL A 479 -37.04 -11.92 -14.17
CA VAL A 479 -36.41 -13.11 -13.53
C VAL A 479 -35.93 -14.15 -14.56
N SER A 480 -35.46 -13.68 -15.72
CA SER A 480 -35.02 -14.57 -16.79
C SER A 480 -33.70 -15.28 -16.46
N ASN A 481 -33.46 -16.48 -16.99
CA ASN A 481 -32.20 -17.23 -16.83
C ASN A 481 -31.75 -17.50 -15.37
N CYS A 482 -32.67 -17.53 -14.40
CA CYS A 482 -32.32 -17.92 -13.05
C CYS A 482 -31.95 -19.42 -13.00
N LYS A 483 -30.76 -19.76 -12.49
CA LYS A 483 -30.22 -21.14 -12.52
C LYS A 483 -30.99 -22.15 -11.63
N GLY A 484 -31.99 -21.68 -10.90
CA GLY A 484 -32.80 -22.46 -9.95
C GLY A 484 -34.18 -22.91 -10.44
N SER A 485 -34.68 -22.40 -11.57
CA SER A 485 -36.07 -22.62 -11.97
C SER A 485 -36.27 -23.87 -12.84
N GLN A 486 -36.15 -25.07 -12.23
CA GLN A 486 -36.88 -26.22 -12.75
C GLN A 486 -38.32 -26.19 -12.23
N SER A 487 -39.23 -25.80 -13.13
CA SER A 487 -40.67 -26.13 -13.13
C SER A 487 -41.45 -25.89 -11.83
N THR A 488 -42.04 -24.70 -11.70
CA THR A 488 -43.42 -24.57 -11.17
C THR A 488 -44.06 -23.31 -11.76
N ARG A 489 -45.15 -23.51 -12.52
CA ARG A 489 -46.18 -22.55 -12.98
C ARG A 489 -45.73 -21.08 -13.08
N GLN A 490 -45.53 -20.62 -14.32
CA GLN A 490 -45.61 -19.21 -14.68
C GLN A 490 -46.86 -18.57 -14.04
N PRO A 491 -46.74 -17.54 -13.21
CA PRO A 491 -47.78 -16.53 -13.15
C PRO A 491 -47.73 -15.81 -14.50
N LYS A 492 -48.78 -15.92 -15.31
CA LYS A 492 -48.99 -15.01 -16.43
C LYS A 492 -49.16 -13.60 -15.85
N PHE A 493 -48.08 -12.82 -15.79
CA PHE A 493 -48.20 -11.36 -15.86
C PHE A 493 -47.79 -10.94 -17.26
N THR A 494 -48.76 -11.03 -18.16
CA THR A 494 -48.69 -10.38 -19.46
C THR A 494 -48.73 -8.87 -19.24
N SER A 495 -47.71 -8.21 -19.79
CA SER A 495 -47.70 -6.80 -20.18
C SER A 495 -49.08 -6.30 -20.63
N SER A 496 -49.63 -5.27 -19.97
CA SER A 496 -50.45 -4.23 -20.64
C SER A 496 -50.93 -3.13 -19.67
N GLY A 497 -50.61 -1.88 -20.00
CA GLY A 497 -51.32 -0.66 -19.57
C GLY A 497 -50.43 0.30 -18.79
N LYS A 498 -50.25 1.58 -19.14
CA LYS A 498 -50.71 2.40 -20.26
C LYS A 498 -49.59 3.40 -20.57
N SER A 499 -49.34 3.63 -21.86
CA SER A 499 -48.66 4.81 -22.35
C SER A 499 -49.42 6.07 -21.93
N ASN A 500 -48.76 6.98 -21.23
CA ASN A 500 -48.91 8.42 -21.43
C ASN A 500 -47.49 8.99 -21.51
N GLY A 501 -47.25 9.80 -22.54
CA GLY A 501 -45.92 10.28 -22.98
C GLY A 501 -45.05 10.81 -21.84
N ILE A 502 -43.74 10.68 -21.94
CA ILE A 502 -42.91 11.60 -22.73
C ILE A 502 -41.78 10.85 -23.48
N GLU A 503 -41.39 11.45 -24.59
CA GLU A 503 -40.52 10.98 -25.67
C GLU A 503 -39.13 10.44 -25.28
N LYS A 504 -38.65 9.51 -26.13
CA LYS A 504 -37.25 9.14 -26.45
C LYS A 504 -36.40 10.37 -26.90
N PRO A 505 -35.09 10.25 -27.27
CA PRO A 505 -34.11 9.14 -27.13
C PRO A 505 -32.72 9.61 -26.62
N LEU A 506 -31.76 8.69 -26.42
CA LEU A 506 -30.47 8.75 -27.15
C LEU A 506 -29.70 7.42 -27.07
N ASN A 507 -29.32 6.95 -28.24
CA ASN A 507 -28.57 5.75 -28.58
C ASN A 507 -27.15 5.75 -27.96
N SER A 508 -26.60 4.56 -27.69
CA SER A 508 -25.72 3.84 -28.64
C SER A 508 -24.76 2.85 -27.97
N SER A 509 -24.51 1.77 -28.71
CA SER A 509 -23.40 0.82 -28.59
C SER A 509 -23.34 -0.11 -27.37
N PHE A 510 -23.68 -1.38 -27.56
CA PHE A 510 -22.66 -2.44 -27.59
C PHE A 510 -23.17 -3.61 -28.44
N SER A 511 -22.42 -3.90 -29.50
CA SER A 511 -22.69 -4.93 -30.49
C SER A 511 -22.08 -6.28 -30.11
N LYS A 512 -22.90 -7.32 -30.27
CA LYS A 512 -22.57 -8.67 -30.79
C LYS A 512 -21.42 -9.47 -30.14
N ALA A 513 -21.80 -10.57 -29.49
CA ALA A 513 -21.14 -11.86 -29.72
C ALA A 513 -22.24 -12.89 -30.04
N GLN A 514 -22.32 -13.30 -31.31
CA GLN A 514 -23.20 -14.36 -31.79
C GLN A 514 -22.62 -15.73 -31.41
N THR A 515 -23.43 -16.52 -30.74
CA THR A 515 -23.35 -17.98 -30.70
C THR A 515 -23.64 -18.54 -32.09
N LEU A 516 -22.76 -19.38 -32.63
CA LEU A 516 -23.08 -20.31 -33.71
C LEU A 516 -22.93 -21.73 -33.14
N GLN A 517 -24.08 -22.35 -32.86
CA GLN A 517 -24.24 -23.80 -32.89
C GLN A 517 -24.95 -24.14 -34.20
N HIS A 518 -24.38 -25.04 -35.00
CA HIS A 518 -25.09 -26.11 -35.73
C HIS A 518 -24.07 -26.96 -36.53
N GLN A 519 -23.58 -28.03 -35.93
CA GLN A 519 -23.73 -29.44 -36.34
C GLN A 519 -22.82 -30.33 -35.50
#